data_AF-A0AAW8KVR0-F1
#
_entry.id   AF-A0AAW8KVR0-F1
#
_cell.length_a   1.000
_cell.length_b   1.000
_cell.length_c   1.000
_cell.angle_alpha   90.00
_cell.angle_beta   90.00
_cell.angle_gamma   90.00
#
_symmetry.space_group_name_H-M   'P 1'
#
loop_
_entity.id
_entity.type
_entity.pdbx_description
1 polymer ?
#
loop_
_entity_poly.entity_id
_entity_poly.type
_entity_poly.pdbx_seq_one_letter_code
_entity_poly.pdbx_strand_id
1 'polypeptide(L)' 'KTVSGHTGCNAVFGRYTFNFSQQKLDMQVNAGHSSCDGALAQEAELVDALQRIQRFQLVGNTLYLLDQSGQRLIQAQKK' A
#
# COMPACT_ATOMS: atom_id res chain seq x y z
N LYS A 1 -3.89 0.45 13.50
CA LYS A 1 -4.29 1.81 13.05
C LYS A 1 -5.11 1.68 11.76
N THR A 2 -5.80 2.72 11.31
CA THR A 2 -6.61 2.69 10.06
C THR A 2 -5.89 3.41 8.93
N VAL A 3 -6.03 2.88 7.72
CA VAL A 3 -5.56 3.51 6.48
C VAL A 3 -6.76 3.72 5.56
N SER A 4 -6.77 4.84 4.86
CA SER A 4 -7.74 5.13 3.80
C SER A 4 -7.06 5.91 2.68
N GLY A 5 -7.61 5.79 1.48
CA GLY A 5 -7.08 6.42 0.28
C GLY A 5 -7.96 6.16 -0.93
N HIS A 6 -7.40 6.40 -2.12
CA HIS A 6 -8.07 6.19 -3.39
C HIS A 6 -7.08 5.61 -4.40
N THR A 7 -7.50 4.61 -5.19
CA THR A 7 -6.67 4.04 -6.29
C THR A 7 -6.64 4.93 -7.53
N GLY A 8 -7.47 5.97 -7.55
CA GLY A 8 -7.84 6.71 -8.77
C GLY A 8 -9.23 6.32 -9.26
N CYS A 9 -9.69 5.10 -8.95
CA CYS A 9 -11.02 4.59 -9.27
C CYS A 9 -11.90 4.40 -8.01
N ASN A 10 -11.51 3.48 -7.11
CA ASN A 10 -12.24 3.20 -5.89
C ASN A 10 -11.53 3.69 -4.64
N ALA A 11 -12.33 3.93 -3.60
CA ALA A 11 -11.81 4.13 -2.25
C ALA A 11 -11.13 2.85 -1.75
N VAL A 12 -9.96 3.03 -1.14
CA VAL A 12 -9.22 1.98 -0.42
C VAL A 12 -9.33 2.26 1.06
N PHE A 13 -9.57 1.22 1.85
CA PHE A 13 -9.66 1.31 3.30
C PHE A 13 -9.19 0.04 3.97
N GLY A 14 -8.68 0.17 5.19
CA GLY A 14 -8.16 -0.97 5.90
C GLY A 14 -7.51 -0.65 7.22
N ARG A 15 -6.73 -1.62 7.68
CA ARG A 15 -5.95 -1.52 8.91
C ARG A 15 -4.50 -1.83 8.65
N TYR A 16 -3.64 -1.26 9.47
CA TYR A 16 -2.22 -1.57 9.48
C TYR A 16 -1.68 -1.66 10.90
N THR A 17 -0.62 -2.44 11.03
CA THR A 17 0.24 -2.51 12.22
C THR A 17 1.66 -2.22 11.79
N PHE A 18 2.43 -1.55 12.64
CA PHE A 18 3.82 -1.26 12.35
C PHE A 18 4.68 -1.49 13.58
N ASN A 19 5.94 -1.81 13.34
CA ASN A 19 7.00 -1.76 14.33
C ASN A 19 8.20 -0.99 13.75
N PHE A 20 8.44 0.20 14.27
CA PHE A 20 9.54 1.05 13.79
C PHE A 20 10.92 0.48 14.08
N SER A 21 11.13 -0.16 15.25
CA SER A 21 12.44 -0.71 15.60
C SER A 21 12.82 -1.91 14.73
N GLN A 22 11.82 -2.59 14.17
CA GLN A 22 12.00 -3.75 13.28
C GLN A 22 11.76 -3.43 11.80
N GLN A 23 11.43 -2.18 11.46
CA GLN A 23 11.04 -1.75 10.12
C GLN A 23 9.94 -2.61 9.49
N LYS A 24 9.02 -3.11 10.33
CA LYS A 24 7.89 -3.95 9.90
C LYS A 24 6.64 -3.13 9.71
N LEU A 25 5.88 -3.45 8.68
CA LEU A 25 4.58 -2.87 8.40
C LEU A 25 3.73 -3.95 7.75
N ASP A 26 2.61 -4.29 8.37
CA ASP A 26 1.64 -5.24 7.84
C ASP A 26 0.35 -4.50 7.57
N MET A 27 -0.28 -4.79 6.44
CA MET A 27 -1.49 -4.12 5.99
C MET A 27 -2.57 -5.12 5.59
N GLN A 28 -3.81 -4.81 5.96
CA GLN A 28 -5.01 -5.50 5.52
C GLN A 28 -5.92 -4.45 4.91
N VAL A 29 -6.01 -4.46 3.59
CA VAL A 29 -6.71 -3.43 2.81
C VAL A 29 -7.64 -4.06 1.81
N ASN A 30 -8.75 -3.36 1.62
CA ASN A 30 -9.78 -3.66 0.64
C ASN A 30 -10.03 -2.40 -0.20
N ALA A 31 -10.53 -2.60 -1.42
CA ALA A 31 -11.04 -1.54 -2.27
C ALA A 31 -12.56 -1.69 -2.44
N GLY A 32 -13.23 -0.59 -2.78
CA GLY A 32 -14.60 -0.65 -3.27
C GLY A 32 -14.73 -1.43 -4.58
N HIS A 33 -15.96 -1.62 -5.05
CA HIS A 33 -16.28 -2.43 -6.23
C HIS A 33 -17.03 -1.65 -7.31
N SER A 34 -16.64 -0.40 -7.56
CA SER A 34 -17.21 0.38 -8.68
C SER A 34 -16.47 0.05 -9.97
N SER A 35 -17.19 0.05 -11.10
CA SER A 35 -16.59 -0.07 -12.42
C SER A 35 -15.99 1.25 -12.85
N CYS A 36 -14.70 1.23 -13.23
CA CYS A 36 -14.05 2.33 -13.93
C CYS A 36 -13.46 1.81 -15.23
N ASP A 37 -13.64 2.55 -16.32
CA ASP A 37 -13.14 2.16 -17.63
C ASP A 37 -11.61 2.03 -17.61
N GLY A 38 -11.10 0.83 -17.86
CA GLY A 38 -9.67 0.53 -18.03
C GLY A 38 -8.79 0.56 -16.78
N ALA A 39 -9.26 1.07 -15.63
CA ALA A 39 -8.44 1.26 -14.43
C ALA A 39 -8.47 0.09 -13.43
N LEU A 40 -9.32 -0.92 -13.64
CA LEU A 40 -9.51 -2.04 -12.71
C LEU A 40 -8.25 -2.89 -12.52
N ALA A 41 -7.45 -3.08 -13.58
CA ALA A 41 -6.20 -3.85 -13.48
C ALA A 41 -5.18 -3.15 -12.58
N GLN A 42 -5.01 -1.83 -12.75
CA GLN A 42 -4.10 -1.03 -11.92
C GLN A 42 -4.56 -1.00 -10.45
N GLU A 43 -5.88 -0.94 -10.22
CA GLU A 43 -6.43 -1.04 -8.87
C GLU A 43 -6.13 -2.39 -8.22
N ALA A 44 -6.36 -3.50 -8.93
CA ALA A 44 -6.08 -4.83 -8.42
C ALA A 44 -4.59 -5.01 -8.09
N GLU A 45 -3.69 -4.54 -8.97
CA GLU A 45 -2.25 -4.57 -8.73
C GLU A 45 -1.85 -3.74 -7.50
N LEU A 46 -2.44 -2.55 -7.31
CA LEU A 46 -2.16 -1.72 -6.15
C LEU A 46 -2.65 -2.38 -4.85
N VAL A 47 -3.84 -2.98 -4.84
CA VAL A 47 -4.39 -3.66 -3.66
C VAL A 47 -3.57 -4.90 -3.33
N ASP A 48 -3.18 -5.71 -4.32
CA ASP A 48 -2.29 -6.86 -4.13
C ASP A 48 -0.94 -6.43 -3.54
N ALA A 49 -0.33 -5.38 -4.13
CA ALA A 49 0.92 -4.83 -3.64
C ALA A 49 0.79 -4.39 -2.18
N LEU A 50 -0.29 -3.71 -1.79
CA LEU A 50 -0.48 -3.28 -0.41
C LEU A 50 -0.62 -4.46 0.56
N GLN A 51 -1.28 -5.56 0.16
CA GLN A 51 -1.44 -6.76 0.99
C GLN A 51 -0.14 -7.54 1.19
N ARG A 52 0.81 -7.40 0.27
CA ARG A 52 2.12 -8.06 0.34
C ARG A 52 3.17 -7.30 1.14
N ILE A 53 2.87 -6.07 1.57
CA ILE A 53 3.80 -5.28 2.38
C ILE A 53 4.04 -5.97 3.70
N GLN A 54 5.32 -6.15 4.03
CA GLN A 54 5.75 -6.59 5.36
C GLN A 54 6.80 -5.64 5.96
N ARG A 55 7.41 -4.78 5.13
CA ARG A 55 8.52 -3.92 5.53
C ARG A 55 8.39 -2.54 4.91
N PHE A 56 9.06 -1.56 5.51
CA PHE A 56 9.16 -0.22 4.96
C PHE A 56 10.55 0.36 5.14
N GLN A 57 10.90 1.30 4.27
CA GLN A 57 12.14 2.06 4.35
C GLN A 57 11.87 3.51 4.00
N LEU A 58 12.35 4.43 4.84
CA LEU A 58 12.30 5.87 4.57
C LEU A 58 13.70 6.36 4.19
N VAL A 59 13.85 6.91 2.98
CA VAL A 59 15.10 7.51 2.49
C VAL A 59 14.82 8.94 2.07
N GLY A 60 15.35 9.91 2.83
CA GLY A 60 14.98 11.30 2.67
C GLY A 60 13.47 11.48 2.83
N ASN A 61 12.80 12.02 1.81
CA ASN A 61 11.34 12.21 1.79
C ASN A 61 10.58 11.10 1.05
N THR A 62 11.25 10.00 0.71
CA THR A 62 10.67 8.89 -0.05
C THR A 62 10.45 7.67 0.85
N LEU A 63 9.20 7.21 0.89
CA LEU A 63 8.78 5.98 1.53
C LEU A 63 8.78 4.85 0.50
N TYR A 64 9.56 3.81 0.77
CA TYR A 64 9.51 2.55 0.04
C TYR A 64 8.78 1.51 0.87
N LEU A 65 7.78 0.86 0.28
CA LEU A 65 7.04 -0.24 0.88
C LEU A 65 7.50 -1.53 0.20
N LEU A 66 7.87 -2.51 1.02
CA LEU A 66 8.60 -3.68 0.59
C LEU A 66 7.89 -4.95 1.02
N ASP A 67 8.10 -6.02 0.25
CA ASP A 67 7.69 -7.36 0.65
C ASP A 67 8.65 -7.99 1.68
N GLN A 68 8.40 -9.26 2.02
CA GLN A 68 9.23 -10.03 2.95
C GLN A 68 10.69 -10.21 2.48
N SER A 69 10.90 -10.31 1.16
CA SER A 69 12.22 -10.50 0.55
C SER A 69 13.02 -9.19 0.44
N GLY A 70 12.35 -8.04 0.64
CA GLY A 70 12.93 -6.71 0.44
C GLY A 70 12.71 -6.15 -0.96
N GLN A 71 11.89 -6.79 -1.80
CA GLN A 71 11.49 -6.25 -3.09
C GLN A 71 10.66 -4.98 -2.89
N ARG A 72 10.93 -3.94 -3.67
CA ARG A 72 10.12 -2.71 -3.71
C ARG A 72 8.79 -2.99 -4.40
N LEU A 73 7.70 -2.77 -3.67
CA LEU A 73 6.33 -2.87 -4.19
C LEU A 73 5.77 -1.50 -4.53
N ILE A 74 5.93 -0.52 -3.63
CA ILE A 74 5.38 0.83 -3.79
C ILE A 74 6.44 1.86 -3.37
N GLN A 75 6.49 2.96 -4.12
CA GLN A 75 7.22 4.17 -3.78
C GLN A 75 6.23 5.32 -3.59
N ALA A 76 6.31 6.01 -2.45
CA ALA A 76 5.46 7.14 -2.11
C ALA A 76 6.29 8.31 -1.58
N GLN A 77 5.78 9.53 -1.74
CA GLN A 77 6.37 10.75 -1.20
C GLN A 77 5.29 11.59 -0.57
N LYS A 78 5.65 12.29 0.51
CA LYS A 78 4.77 13.29 1.09
C LYS A 78 4.75 14.51 0.15
N LYS A 79 3.55 14.92 -0.29
CA LYS A 79 3.34 16.18 -1.00
C LYS A 79 3.48 17.36 -0.05
#